data_AF-A0A817IBW1-F1
#
_entry.id   AF-A0A817IBW1-F1
#
_cell.length_a   1.000
_cell.length_b   1.000
_cell.length_c   1.000
_cell.angle_alpha   90.00
_cell.angle_beta   90.00
_cell.angle_gamma   90.00
#
_symmetry.space_group_name_H-M   'P 1'
#
loop_
_entity.id
_entity.type
_entity.pdbx_description
1 polymer ?
#
loop_
_entity_poly.entity_id
_entity_poly.type
_entity_poly.pdbx_seq_one_letter_code
_entity_poly.pdbx_strand_id
1 'polypeptide(L)'
;MPSVINSIKVTIYYLILAISAFFGLVFVQTPAVPFIFLNRRLYFRWCSAAMGYYLLMATFLLEDLLGIKIVITGDDLTNDGKRSLIILNHRTRLDWMFIWMLHSRFKILKQLKIVLKADLKRIPGPGWAMQHAGFLFIDRIWEKDQQTIKNLSGYYKSCQSPLSVCN
;
A
#
# COMPACT_ATOMS: atom_id res chain seq x y z
N MET A 1 30.30 -3.43 -16.41
CA MET A 1 29.27 -4.37 -16.90
C MET A 1 28.21 -4.73 -15.86
N PRO A 2 28.53 -5.08 -14.59
CA PRO A 2 27.53 -5.40 -13.56
C PRO A 2 26.58 -4.22 -13.23
N SER A 3 27.12 -2.99 -13.25
CA SER A 3 26.34 -1.77 -13.01
C SER A 3 25.26 -1.53 -14.05
N VAL A 4 25.53 -1.81 -15.33
CA VAL A 4 24.58 -1.63 -16.43
C VAL A 4 23.43 -2.62 -16.31
N ILE A 5 23.73 -3.89 -16.01
CA ILE A 5 22.72 -4.93 -15.80
C ILE A 5 21.81 -4.55 -14.63
N ASN A 6 22.38 -4.08 -13.52
CA ASN A 6 21.59 -3.64 -12.37
C ASN A 6 20.70 -2.45 -12.69
N SER A 7 21.21 -1.45 -13.42
CA SER A 7 20.39 -0.33 -13.89
C SER A 7 19.22 -0.80 -14.75
N ILE A 8 19.45 -1.72 -15.70
CA ILE A 8 18.40 -2.29 -16.54
C ILE A 8 17.34 -2.99 -15.68
N LYS A 9 17.75 -3.83 -14.73
CA LYS A 9 16.83 -4.53 -13.82
C LYS A 9 15.97 -3.55 -13.00
N VAL A 10 16.58 -2.49 -12.47
CA VAL A 10 15.87 -1.44 -11.72
C VAL A 10 14.89 -0.70 -12.62
N THR A 11 15.27 -0.37 -13.85
CA THR A 11 14.36 0.25 -14.83
C THR A 11 13.18 -0.67 -15.15
N ILE A 12 13.43 -1.96 -15.41
CA ILE A 12 12.39 -2.96 -15.64
C ILE A 12 11.44 -3.06 -14.43
N TYR A 13 11.98 -3.09 -13.22
CA TYR A 13 11.20 -3.10 -11.99
C TYR A 13 10.20 -1.94 -11.92
N TYR A 14 10.66 -0.70 -12.11
CA TYR A 14 9.77 0.46 -12.06
C TYR A 14 8.77 0.52 -13.22
N LEU A 15 9.15 0.08 -14.42
CA LEU A 15 8.23 -0.03 -15.55
C LEU A 15 7.10 -1.02 -15.27
N ILE A 16 7.44 -2.21 -14.75
CA ILE A 16 6.45 -3.22 -14.37
C ILE A 16 5.52 -2.64 -13.30
N LEU A 17 6.05 -1.98 -12.25
CA LEU A 17 5.21 -1.37 -11.22
C LEU A 17 4.26 -0.31 -11.76
N ALA A 18 4.74 0.58 -12.64
CA ALA A 18 3.93 1.66 -13.19
C ALA A 18 2.82 1.14 -14.10
N ILE A 19 3.17 0.24 -15.02
CA ILE A 19 2.22 -0.39 -15.95
C ILE A 19 1.17 -1.18 -15.16
N SER A 20 1.61 -2.09 -14.28
CA SER A 20 0.68 -2.91 -13.48
C SER A 20 -0.20 -2.08 -12.54
N ALA A 21 0.28 -0.95 -12.00
CA ALA A 21 -0.55 -0.05 -11.21
C ALA A 21 -1.68 0.58 -12.04
N PHE A 22 -1.36 1.02 -13.25
CA PHE A 22 -2.36 1.62 -14.16
C PHE A 22 -3.39 0.58 -14.61
N PHE A 23 -2.95 -0.58 -15.10
CA PHE A 23 -3.86 -1.65 -15.52
C PHE A 23 -4.66 -2.24 -14.34
N GLY A 24 -4.03 -2.42 -13.18
CA GLY A 24 -4.69 -2.88 -11.96
C GLY A 24 -5.79 -1.91 -11.52
N LEU A 25 -5.57 -0.61 -11.63
CA LEU A 25 -6.64 0.37 -11.42
C LEU A 25 -7.79 0.17 -12.42
N VAL A 26 -7.48 0.27 -13.71
CA VAL A 26 -8.49 0.28 -14.80
C VAL A 26 -9.32 -1.00 -14.85
N PHE A 27 -8.69 -2.16 -14.67
CA PHE A 27 -9.33 -3.46 -14.89
C PHE A 27 -9.73 -4.20 -13.60
N VAL A 28 -9.18 -3.83 -12.44
CA VAL A 28 -9.48 -4.53 -11.17
C VAL A 28 -10.25 -3.67 -10.19
N GLN A 29 -9.87 -2.39 -10.02
CA GLN A 29 -10.49 -1.52 -9.01
C GLN A 29 -11.64 -0.69 -9.57
N THR A 30 -11.50 -0.10 -10.76
CA THR A 30 -12.55 0.73 -11.40
C THR A 30 -13.84 -0.05 -11.64
N PRO A 31 -13.83 -1.30 -12.15
CA PRO A 31 -15.06 -2.08 -12.34
C PRO A 31 -15.75 -2.40 -11.02
N ALA A 32 -15.03 -2.34 -9.90
CA ALA A 32 -15.61 -2.57 -8.58
C ALA A 32 -16.31 -1.34 -7.98
N VAL A 33 -16.15 -0.14 -8.57
CA VAL A 33 -16.73 1.11 -8.04
C VAL A 33 -18.25 1.04 -7.85
N PRO A 34 -19.06 0.49 -8.77
CA PRO A 34 -20.50 0.36 -8.54
C PRO A 34 -20.87 -0.41 -7.27
N PHE A 35 -20.03 -1.34 -6.80
CA PHE A 35 -20.28 -2.09 -5.56
C PHE A 35 -20.22 -1.22 -4.30
N ILE A 36 -19.71 0.01 -4.37
CA ILE A 36 -19.72 0.94 -3.23
C ILE A 36 -21.14 1.25 -2.77
N PHE A 37 -22.10 1.29 -3.70
CA PHE A 37 -23.50 1.59 -3.42
C PHE A 37 -24.24 0.39 -2.83
N LEU A 38 -23.78 -0.82 -3.12
CA LEU A 38 -24.38 -2.07 -2.63
C LEU A 38 -23.80 -2.49 -1.27
N ASN A 39 -22.47 -2.55 -1.17
CA ASN A 39 -21.79 -2.98 0.06
C ASN A 39 -20.40 -2.37 0.16
N ARG A 40 -20.30 -1.26 0.91
CA ARG A 40 -19.04 -0.55 1.17
C ARG A 40 -17.96 -1.43 1.81
N ARG A 41 -18.35 -2.42 2.63
CA ARG A 41 -17.39 -3.33 3.27
C ARG A 41 -16.77 -4.28 2.26
N LEU A 42 -17.60 -4.85 1.38
CA LEU A 42 -17.12 -5.74 0.33
C LEU A 42 -16.22 -5.00 -0.65
N TYR A 43 -16.62 -3.79 -1.05
CA TYR A 43 -15.80 -2.90 -1.86
C TYR A 43 -14.43 -2.64 -1.22
N PHE A 44 -14.40 -2.23 0.05
CA PHE A 44 -13.15 -2.00 0.78
C PHE A 44 -12.26 -3.25 0.85
N ARG A 45 -12.85 -4.42 1.10
CA ARG A 45 -12.13 -5.71 1.15
C ARG A 45 -11.55 -6.06 -0.22
N TRP A 46 -12.30 -5.82 -1.29
CA TRP A 46 -11.85 -6.04 -2.66
C TRP A 46 -10.66 -5.16 -3.01
N CYS A 47 -10.77 -3.83 -2.82
CA CYS A 47 -9.69 -2.89 -3.11
C CYS A 47 -8.45 -3.16 -2.24
N SER A 48 -8.64 -3.53 -0.97
CA SER A 48 -7.55 -3.92 -0.07
C SER A 48 -6.87 -5.21 -0.50
N ALA A 49 -7.62 -6.22 -0.96
CA ALA A 49 -7.06 -7.45 -1.50
C ALA A 49 -6.29 -7.21 -2.80
N ALA A 50 -6.88 -6.45 -3.74
CA ALA A 50 -6.24 -6.08 -5.00
C ALA A 50 -4.92 -5.34 -4.76
N MET A 51 -4.91 -4.36 -3.84
CA MET A 51 -3.68 -3.68 -3.43
C MET A 51 -2.69 -4.65 -2.78
N GLY A 52 -3.15 -5.56 -1.92
CA GLY A 52 -2.30 -6.57 -1.30
C GLY A 52 -1.59 -7.46 -2.32
N TYR A 53 -2.28 -7.90 -3.37
CA TYR A 53 -1.68 -8.69 -4.46
C TYR A 53 -0.70 -7.85 -5.30
N TYR A 54 -1.03 -6.59 -5.59
CA TYR A 54 -0.11 -5.67 -6.27
C TYR A 54 1.19 -5.48 -5.49
N LEU A 55 1.09 -5.25 -4.17
CA LEU A 55 2.26 -5.14 -3.31
C LEU A 55 3.02 -6.46 -3.18
N LEU A 56 2.32 -7.60 -3.19
CA LEU A 56 2.98 -8.92 -3.16
C LEU A 56 3.84 -9.12 -4.41
N MET A 57 3.30 -8.79 -5.59
CA MET A 57 4.05 -8.80 -6.84
C MET A 57 5.26 -7.85 -6.77
N ALA A 58 5.09 -6.64 -6.23
CA ALA A 58 6.20 -5.70 -6.03
C ALA A 58 7.30 -6.29 -5.13
N THR A 59 6.93 -6.92 -4.02
CA THR A 59 7.90 -7.58 -3.12
C THR A 59 8.59 -8.76 -3.76
N PHE A 60 7.87 -9.56 -4.55
CA PHE A 60 8.46 -10.66 -5.29
C PHE A 60 9.54 -10.16 -6.27
N LEU A 61 9.26 -9.09 -7.02
CA LEU A 61 10.24 -8.50 -7.93
C LEU A 61 11.44 -7.88 -7.19
N LEU A 62 11.25 -7.31 -5.99
CA LEU A 62 12.38 -6.81 -5.19
C LEU A 62 13.35 -7.93 -4.81
N GLU A 63 12.80 -9.07 -4.41
CA GLU A 63 13.59 -10.20 -3.94
C GLU A 63 14.23 -10.97 -5.10
N ASP A 64 13.46 -11.28 -6.13
CA ASP A 64 13.88 -12.17 -7.21
C ASP A 64 14.63 -11.43 -8.33
N LEU A 65 14.09 -10.30 -8.81
CA LEU A 65 14.71 -9.55 -9.90
C LEU A 65 15.91 -8.73 -9.41
N LEU A 66 15.76 -8.04 -8.27
CA LEU A 66 16.77 -7.13 -7.73
C LEU A 66 17.67 -7.77 -6.66
N GLY A 67 17.34 -8.97 -6.16
CA GLY A 67 18.16 -9.67 -5.16
C GLY A 67 18.14 -9.03 -3.77
N ILE A 68 17.16 -8.16 -3.47
CA ILE A 68 17.07 -7.47 -2.19
C ILE A 68 16.60 -8.44 -1.11
N LYS A 69 17.32 -8.48 0.01
CA LYS A 69 16.97 -9.30 1.16
C LYS A 69 16.61 -8.40 2.34
N ILE A 70 15.53 -8.73 3.03
CA ILE A 70 15.15 -8.12 4.30
C ILE A 70 15.49 -9.08 5.44
N VAL A 71 16.01 -8.54 6.53
CA VAL A 71 16.16 -9.25 7.81
C VAL A 71 15.17 -8.63 8.79
N ILE A 72 14.35 -9.47 9.39
CA ILE A 72 13.31 -9.06 10.36
C ILE A 72 13.65 -9.71 11.69
N THR A 73 13.68 -8.90 12.73
CA THR A 73 13.96 -9.32 14.10
C THR A 73 12.91 -8.70 15.03
N GLY A 74 12.57 -9.42 16.10
CA GLY A 74 11.55 -8.99 17.06
C GLY A 74 10.28 -9.84 16.96
N ASP A 75 9.21 -9.32 17.54
CA ASP A 75 7.93 -10.02 17.67
C ASP A 75 7.14 -10.09 16.36
N ASP A 76 6.20 -11.03 16.31
CA ASP A 76 5.28 -11.20 15.18
C ASP A 76 4.36 -9.99 15.01
N LEU A 77 4.11 -9.59 13.76
CA LEU A 77 3.18 -8.53 13.39
C LEU A 77 1.77 -9.05 13.06
N THR A 78 1.52 -10.36 13.10
CA THR A 78 0.18 -10.92 12.95
C THR A 78 -0.67 -10.51 14.15
N ASN A 79 -1.46 -9.46 13.94
CA ASN A 79 -2.24 -8.81 14.98
C ASN A 79 -3.50 -9.59 15.44
N ASP A 80 -3.69 -10.88 15.17
CA ASP A 80 -4.91 -11.63 15.52
C ASP A 80 -6.24 -10.91 15.20
N GLY A 81 -6.28 -10.15 14.10
CA GLY A 81 -7.43 -9.34 13.72
C GLY A 81 -7.54 -7.96 14.42
N LYS A 82 -6.58 -7.59 15.27
CA LYS A 82 -6.42 -6.25 15.84
C LYS A 82 -5.85 -5.28 14.81
N ARG A 83 -5.98 -3.99 15.12
CA ARG A 83 -5.41 -2.90 14.31
C ARG A 83 -4.10 -2.43 14.93
N SER A 84 -3.11 -2.10 14.10
CA SER A 84 -1.81 -1.57 14.54
C SER A 84 -1.51 -0.22 13.92
N LEU A 85 -0.70 0.55 14.64
CA LEU A 85 0.01 1.71 14.13
C LEU A 85 1.51 1.38 14.17
N ILE A 86 2.15 1.36 13.01
CA ILE A 86 3.58 1.16 12.84
C ILE A 86 4.21 2.54 12.68
N ILE A 87 5.25 2.79 13.48
CA ILE A 87 6.03 4.03 13.40
C ILE A 87 7.43 3.64 12.93
N LEU A 88 7.81 4.18 11.77
CA LEU A 88 9.12 3.99 11.18
C LEU A 88 9.98 5.21 11.37
N ASN A 89 11.27 4.95 11.54
CA ASN A 89 12.30 5.94 11.29
C ASN A 89 12.46 6.10 9.78
N HIS A 90 11.88 7.17 9.21
CA HIS A 90 11.88 7.41 7.77
C HIS A 90 13.25 7.97 7.32
N ARG A 91 14.16 7.08 6.92
CA ARG A 91 15.56 7.37 6.55
C ARG A 91 15.76 7.51 5.05
N THR A 92 14.97 6.80 4.25
CA THR A 92 15.15 6.77 2.80
C THR A 92 13.82 6.87 2.05
N ARG A 93 13.90 7.26 0.77
CA ARG A 93 12.74 7.25 -0.12
C ARG A 93 12.25 5.84 -0.47
N LEU A 94 12.91 4.77 -0.01
CA LEU A 94 12.55 3.38 -0.31
C LEU A 94 11.95 2.67 0.91
N ASP A 95 11.77 3.35 2.04
CA ASP A 95 11.35 2.71 3.30
C ASP A 95 10.00 2.00 3.17
N TRP A 96 9.06 2.60 2.43
CA TRP A 96 7.79 1.99 2.03
C TRP A 96 7.94 0.62 1.36
N MET A 97 9.00 0.37 0.60
CA MET A 97 9.27 -0.92 -0.03
C MET A 97 9.68 -1.98 1.00
N PHE A 98 10.44 -1.58 2.03
CA PHE A 98 10.80 -2.48 3.13
C PHE A 98 9.57 -2.83 3.99
N ILE A 99 8.62 -1.91 4.15
CA ILE A 99 7.34 -2.20 4.82
C ILE A 99 6.57 -3.28 4.08
N TRP A 100 6.56 -3.22 2.73
CA TRP A 100 5.88 -4.23 1.93
C TRP A 100 6.51 -5.60 2.17
N MET A 101 7.84 -5.69 2.14
CA MET A 101 8.56 -6.93 2.43
C MET A 101 8.29 -7.43 3.86
N LEU A 102 8.23 -6.54 4.84
CA LEU A 102 7.85 -6.86 6.21
C LEU A 102 6.44 -7.48 6.26
N HIS A 103 5.45 -6.82 5.67
CA HIS A 103 4.06 -7.30 5.66
C HIS A 103 3.86 -8.55 4.80
N SER A 104 4.70 -8.78 3.79
CA SER A 104 4.64 -9.99 2.96
C SER A 104 5.04 -11.22 3.75
N ARG A 105 6.06 -11.11 4.63
CA ARG A 105 6.51 -12.19 5.51
C ARG A 105 5.42 -12.67 6.47
N PHE A 106 4.58 -11.75 6.94
CA PHE A 106 3.44 -12.06 7.82
C PHE A 106 2.12 -12.27 7.05
N LYS A 107 2.12 -12.26 5.71
CA LYS A 107 0.92 -12.45 4.85
C LYS A 107 -0.22 -11.46 5.14
N ILE A 108 0.11 -10.25 5.58
CA ILE A 108 -0.84 -9.19 5.96
C ILE A 108 -0.83 -7.97 5.03
N LEU A 109 -0.24 -8.07 3.84
CA LEU A 109 -0.15 -6.96 2.86
C LEU A 109 -1.49 -6.26 2.57
N LYS A 110 -2.61 -6.99 2.50
CA LYS A 110 -3.94 -6.41 2.29
C LYS A 110 -4.38 -5.44 3.40
N GLN A 111 -3.79 -5.58 4.59
CA GLN A 111 -4.09 -4.79 5.79
C GLN A 111 -3.29 -3.49 5.84
N LEU A 112 -2.19 -3.40 5.09
CA LEU A 112 -1.30 -2.25 5.09
C LEU A 112 -1.98 -1.00 4.52
N LYS A 113 -1.92 0.10 5.27
CA LYS A 113 -2.29 1.45 4.86
C LYS A 113 -1.11 2.37 5.18
N ILE A 114 -0.62 3.10 4.20
CA ILE A 114 0.51 4.02 4.38
C ILE A 114 -0.02 5.45 4.43
N VAL A 115 0.56 6.27 5.30
CA VAL A 115 0.36 7.71 5.33
C VAL A 115 1.19 8.33 4.21
N LEU A 116 0.53 9.07 3.32
CA LEU A 116 1.12 9.60 2.10
C LEU A 116 0.93 11.10 2.03
N LYS A 117 1.83 11.78 1.31
CA LYS A 117 1.67 13.19 0.98
C LYS A 117 0.43 13.39 0.10
N ALA A 118 -0.39 14.39 0.40
CA ALA A 118 -1.61 14.69 -0.33
C ALA A 118 -1.40 14.85 -1.84
N ASP A 119 -0.27 15.38 -2.28
CA ASP A 119 0.03 15.53 -3.72
C ASP A 119 0.01 14.21 -4.49
N LEU A 120 0.36 13.10 -3.83
CA LEU A 120 0.40 11.77 -4.46
C LEU A 120 -1.00 11.29 -4.89
N LYS A 121 -2.07 11.83 -4.31
CA LYS A 121 -3.45 11.50 -4.71
C LYS A 121 -3.77 11.91 -6.16
N ARG A 122 -3.00 12.86 -6.70
CA ARG A 122 -3.18 13.39 -8.06
C ARG A 122 -2.48 12.53 -9.13
N ILE A 123 -1.63 11.59 -8.75
CA ILE A 123 -0.89 10.77 -9.70
C ILE A 123 -1.84 9.73 -10.34
N PRO A 124 -2.04 9.75 -11.67
CA PRO A 124 -2.92 8.82 -12.35
C PRO A 124 -2.35 7.40 -12.29
N GLY A 125 -3.18 6.41 -11.99
CA GLY A 125 -2.73 5.03 -11.72
C GLY A 125 -2.49 4.81 -10.23
N PRO A 126 -1.24 4.83 -9.73
CA PRO A 126 -0.96 4.48 -8.33
C PRO A 126 -1.66 5.40 -7.31
N GLY A 127 -1.71 6.71 -7.55
CA GLY A 127 -2.37 7.65 -6.63
C GLY A 127 -3.86 7.38 -6.47
N TRP A 128 -4.55 7.08 -7.57
CA TRP A 128 -5.96 6.71 -7.57
C TRP A 128 -6.20 5.32 -6.97
N ALA A 129 -5.34 4.35 -7.30
CA ALA A 129 -5.43 3.01 -6.73
C ALA A 129 -5.24 2.99 -5.21
N MET A 130 -4.33 3.82 -4.69
CA MET A 130 -4.12 3.98 -3.25
C MET A 130 -5.30 4.66 -2.56
N GLN A 131 -6.00 5.59 -3.21
CA GLN A 131 -7.24 6.17 -2.70
C GLN A 131 -8.35 5.11 -2.57
N HIS A 132 -8.56 4.29 -3.60
CA HIS A 132 -9.53 3.18 -3.54
C HIS A 132 -9.17 2.13 -2.49
N ALA A 133 -7.88 1.87 -2.29
CA ALA A 133 -7.39 1.00 -1.23
C ALA A 133 -7.47 1.65 0.18
N GLY A 134 -7.90 2.91 0.27
CA GLY A 134 -8.11 3.62 1.53
C GLY A 134 -6.81 4.00 2.24
N PHE A 135 -5.77 4.39 1.51
CA PHE A 135 -4.55 4.96 2.10
C PHE A 135 -4.82 6.37 2.65
N LEU A 136 -4.03 6.79 3.63
CA LEU A 136 -4.24 8.06 4.33
C LEU A 136 -3.39 9.16 3.69
N PHE A 137 -4.01 10.10 2.99
CA PHE A 137 -3.33 11.24 2.38
C PHE A 137 -3.40 12.47 3.29
N ILE A 138 -2.26 13.07 3.62
CA ILE A 138 -2.16 14.24 4.51
C ILE A 138 -1.50 15.43 3.84
N ASP A 139 -1.98 16.63 4.15
CA ASP A 139 -1.43 17.91 3.70
C ASP A 139 -0.23 18.36 4.56
N ARG A 140 -0.04 17.72 5.74
CA ARG A 140 0.91 18.09 6.79
C ARG A 140 0.58 19.44 7.42
N ILE A 141 -0.73 19.68 7.56
CA ILE A 141 -1.33 20.84 8.21
C ILE A 141 -2.37 20.28 9.16
N TRP A 142 -2.10 20.35 10.46
CA TRP A 142 -2.87 19.64 11.48
C TRP A 142 -4.36 19.96 11.42
N GLU A 143 -4.71 21.23 11.25
CA GLU A 143 -6.08 21.71 11.20
C GLU A 143 -6.89 21.08 10.07
N LYS A 144 -6.23 20.76 8.95
CA LYS A 144 -6.83 20.04 7.81
C LYS A 144 -6.83 18.54 8.03
N ASP A 145 -5.70 18.01 8.50
CA ASP A 145 -5.47 16.57 8.57
C ASP A 145 -6.27 15.89 9.69
N GLN A 146 -6.58 16.59 10.79
CA GLN A 146 -7.43 16.08 11.87
C GLN A 146 -8.76 15.53 11.35
N GLN A 147 -9.43 16.30 10.50
CA GLN A 147 -10.73 15.91 9.96
C GLN A 147 -10.60 14.73 8.98
N THR A 148 -9.56 14.74 8.14
CA THR A 148 -9.26 13.63 7.21
C THR A 148 -8.99 12.33 7.98
N ILE A 149 -8.14 12.37 9.00
CA ILE A 149 -7.82 11.22 9.86
C ILE A 149 -9.07 10.71 10.57
N LYS A 150 -9.89 11.62 11.12
CA LYS A 150 -11.14 11.25 11.80
C LYS A 150 -12.13 10.55 10.87
N ASN A 151 -12.33 11.10 9.66
CA ASN A 151 -13.22 10.53 8.66
C ASN A 151 -12.76 9.13 8.23
N LEU A 152 -11.48 8.99 7.90
CA LEU A 152 -10.93 7.72 7.43
C LEU A 152 -10.93 6.66 8.54
N SER A 153 -10.63 7.07 9.78
CA SER A 153 -10.75 6.18 10.96
C SER A 153 -12.19 5.70 11.17
N GLY A 154 -13.18 6.57 10.99
CA GLY A 154 -14.60 6.20 11.03
C GLY A 154 -14.97 5.20 9.93
N TYR A 155 -14.46 5.41 8.72
CA TYR A 155 -14.65 4.49 7.59
C TYR A 155 -14.00 3.12 7.83
N TYR A 156 -12.80 3.07 8.39
CA TYR A 156 -12.16 1.80 8.77
C TYR A 156 -12.93 1.03 9.83
N LYS A 157 -13.52 1.73 10.80
CA LYS A 157 -14.39 1.12 11.82
C LYS A 157 -15.64 0.53 11.18
N SER A 158 -16.31 1.26 10.29
CA SER A 158 -17.53 0.79 9.62
C SER A 158 -17.29 -0.42 8.71
N CYS A 159 -16.08 -0.56 8.16
CA CYS A 159 -15.68 -1.70 7.35
C CYS A 159 -15.26 -2.94 8.14
N GLN A 160 -15.08 -2.83 9.47
CA GLN A 160 -14.68 -3.93 10.37
C GLN A 160 -13.42 -4.69 9.91
N SER A 161 -12.50 -4.02 9.21
CA SER A 161 -11.27 -4.66 8.72
C SER A 161 -10.13 -4.52 9.74
N PRO A 162 -9.34 -5.58 9.97
CA PRO A 162 -8.00 -5.44 10.54
C PRO A 162 -7.15 -4.61 9.56
N LEU A 163 -6.30 -3.76 10.11
CA LEU A 163 -5.43 -2.88 9.33
C LEU A 163 -4.17 -2.53 10.13
N SER A 164 -3.12 -2.25 9.40
CA SER A 164 -1.86 -1.73 9.92
C SER A 164 -1.62 -0.39 9.24
N VAL A 165 -1.65 0.70 10.00
CA VAL A 165 -1.30 2.04 9.47
C VAL A 165 0.18 2.28 9.71
N CYS A 166 0.90 2.76 8.70
CA CYS A 166 2.29 3.15 8.83
C CYS A 166 2.50 4.60 8.39
N ASN A 167 3.34 5.34 9.12
CA ASN A 167 3.76 6.70 8.74
C ASN A 167 4.76 6.73 7.57
#